data_AF-A0A0F9CDK4-F1
#
_entry.id   AF-A0A0F9CDK4-F1
#
_cell.length_a   1.000
_cell.length_b   1.000
_cell.length_c   1.000
_cell.angle_alpha   90.00
_cell.angle_beta   90.00
_cell.angle_gamma   90.00
#
_symmetry.space_group_name_H-M   'P 1'
#
loop_
_entity.id
_entity.type
_entity.pdbx_description
1 polymer ?
#
loop_
_entity_poly.entity_id
_entity_poly.type
_entity_poly.pdbx_seq_one_letter_code
_entity_poly.pdbx_strand_id
1 'polypeptide(L)'
;KNPNKKIILPSTPPTTPDHPFKRYAEEAKAVGAYSHFTIYDAGYSQEEIDRIASKIDGGKDSTYFKREYLAQFIVEEELQIIPEWKPEYVQDVKKNDLFQFYTIVESLDIGYRDFTAWIMGYYDFANARLIIEYEYSLRENEFTTETLAKGIKKHEDDYRKLNVTRIRRISDNNNLNLVADLSRLHKLPFSPVRKNVKDGKQTHNKEWMVSQTRKCINDGKLIIHPRCKMLIASLEFGIWKAGHSEFAKSEKLGHYDFVDALIYLIAGLIPAVRNINPIPPLYKINVSRTMFPSNKLPVQRENPQDAEILKLFPIIFKG
;
A
#
# COMPACT_ATOMS: atom_id res chain seq x y z
N LYS A 1 22.89 37.03 7.57
CA LYS A 1 23.01 36.42 6.22
C LYS A 1 23.61 37.47 5.30
N ASN A 2 24.66 37.14 4.54
CA ASN A 2 25.31 38.09 3.65
C ASN A 2 24.44 38.26 2.38
N PRO A 3 23.87 39.46 2.12
CA PRO A 3 22.87 39.66 1.06
C PRO A 3 23.40 39.49 -0.37
N ASN A 4 24.73 39.35 -0.54
CA ASN A 4 25.39 39.32 -1.86
C ASN A 4 25.91 37.93 -2.28
N LYS A 5 25.62 36.85 -1.53
CA LYS A 5 26.03 35.50 -1.92
C LYS A 5 24.94 34.79 -2.71
N LYS A 6 25.24 34.40 -3.95
CA LYS A 6 24.38 33.58 -4.81
C LYS A 6 24.89 32.14 -4.85
N ILE A 7 23.98 31.16 -4.89
CA ILE A 7 24.29 29.75 -5.12
C ILE A 7 23.79 29.40 -6.51
N ILE A 8 24.64 28.75 -7.31
CA ILE A 8 24.27 28.20 -8.62
C ILE A 8 24.27 26.67 -8.47
N LEU A 9 23.16 26.04 -8.81
CA LEU A 9 23.00 24.59 -8.71
C LEU A 9 22.79 24.00 -10.12
N PRO A 10 23.85 23.50 -10.78
CA PRO A 10 23.72 22.78 -12.04
C PRO A 10 23.31 21.32 -11.78
N SER A 11 22.26 20.85 -12.45
CA SER A 11 21.88 19.43 -12.45
C SER A 11 20.95 19.12 -13.63
N THR A 12 20.81 17.84 -13.96
CA THR A 12 19.78 17.35 -14.89
C THR A 12 18.52 16.96 -14.11
N PRO A 13 17.32 16.94 -14.74
CA PRO A 13 16.15 16.42 -14.08
C PRO A 13 16.41 14.97 -13.63
N PRO A 14 16.04 14.61 -12.40
CA PRO A 14 16.36 13.31 -11.83
C PRO A 14 15.54 12.18 -12.46
N THR A 15 16.07 10.96 -12.39
CA THR A 15 15.32 9.75 -12.74
C THR A 15 14.14 9.56 -11.82
N THR A 16 14.33 9.72 -10.52
CA THR A 16 13.30 9.40 -9.53
C THR A 16 12.48 10.62 -9.14
N PRO A 17 11.16 10.46 -8.90
CA PRO A 17 10.32 11.57 -8.46
C PRO A 17 10.64 12.06 -7.03
N ASP A 18 11.25 11.22 -6.18
CA ASP A 18 11.65 11.54 -4.79
C ASP A 18 12.94 12.41 -4.71
N HIS A 19 13.54 12.77 -5.84
CA HIS A 19 14.76 13.57 -5.81
C HIS A 19 14.44 15.06 -5.60
N PRO A 20 15.05 15.72 -4.59
CA PRO A 20 14.66 17.05 -4.12
C PRO A 20 14.91 18.16 -5.16
N PHE A 21 15.68 17.86 -6.21
CA PHE A 21 16.00 18.82 -7.28
C PHE A 21 14.77 19.34 -8.01
N LYS A 22 13.70 18.54 -8.15
CA LYS A 22 12.45 19.03 -8.76
C LYS A 22 11.88 20.22 -7.98
N ARG A 23 11.80 20.09 -6.65
CA ARG A 23 11.34 21.17 -5.77
C ARG A 23 12.22 22.41 -5.88
N TYR A 24 13.55 22.24 -5.87
CA TYR A 24 14.48 23.37 -6.03
C TYR A 24 14.32 24.07 -7.38
N ALA A 25 14.09 23.33 -8.46
CA ALA A 25 13.86 23.89 -9.78
C ALA A 25 12.52 24.65 -9.85
N GLU A 26 11.46 24.14 -9.24
CA GLU A 26 10.16 24.82 -9.16
C GLU A 26 10.24 26.12 -8.34
N GLU A 27 10.92 26.10 -7.18
CA GLU A 27 11.19 27.29 -6.38
C GLU A 27 11.98 28.34 -7.17
N ALA A 28 13.02 27.91 -7.90
CA ALA A 28 13.84 28.81 -8.73
C ALA A 28 13.04 29.42 -9.90
N LYS A 29 12.13 28.65 -10.52
CA LYS A 29 11.22 29.15 -11.56
C LYS A 29 10.30 30.25 -11.03
N ALA A 30 9.72 30.03 -9.84
CA ALA A 30 8.80 30.98 -9.22
C ALA A 30 9.42 32.37 -8.95
N VAL A 31 10.73 32.42 -8.72
CA VAL A 31 11.47 33.67 -8.46
C VAL A 31 12.27 34.17 -9.67
N GLY A 32 12.09 33.58 -10.85
CA GLY A 32 12.79 33.96 -12.09
C GLY A 32 14.30 33.67 -12.09
N ALA A 33 14.78 32.77 -11.23
CA ALA A 33 16.18 32.39 -11.10
C ALA A 33 16.51 31.04 -11.74
N TYR A 34 15.65 30.54 -12.64
CA TYR A 34 15.82 29.26 -13.32
C TYR A 34 16.38 29.46 -14.74
N SER A 35 17.35 28.62 -15.13
CA SER A 35 17.87 28.58 -16.49
C SER A 35 17.80 27.14 -17.01
N HIS A 36 17.28 26.98 -18.22
CA HIS A 36 17.08 25.69 -18.89
C HIS A 36 18.00 25.64 -20.10
N PHE A 37 18.82 24.61 -20.18
CA PHE A 37 19.68 24.36 -21.34
C PHE A 37 19.45 22.93 -21.83
N THR A 38 19.39 22.78 -23.15
CA THR A 38 19.21 21.52 -23.87
C THR A 38 20.43 21.25 -24.74
N ILE A 39 20.50 20.06 -25.33
CA ILE A 39 21.52 19.71 -26.33
C ILE A 39 21.50 20.68 -27.54
N TYR A 40 20.36 21.29 -27.85
CA TYR A 40 20.23 22.25 -28.94
C TYR A 40 20.87 23.61 -28.61
N ASP A 41 21.07 23.92 -27.33
CA ASP A 41 21.71 25.16 -26.87
C ASP A 41 23.25 25.03 -26.83
N ALA A 42 23.77 23.80 -26.95
CA ALA A 42 25.20 23.49 -26.80
C ALA A 42 26.02 23.65 -28.10
N GLY A 43 25.38 23.98 -29.23
CA GLY A 43 26.06 24.22 -30.51
C GLY A 43 26.40 22.99 -31.34
N TYR A 44 25.84 21.82 -31.03
CA TYR A 44 25.98 20.60 -31.84
C TYR A 44 25.25 20.72 -33.18
N SER A 45 25.79 20.10 -34.23
CA SER A 45 25.09 19.96 -35.51
C SER A 45 23.90 19.01 -35.39
N GLN A 46 22.93 19.14 -36.30
CA GLN A 46 21.79 18.23 -36.31
C GLN A 46 22.22 16.76 -36.54
N GLU A 47 23.27 16.53 -37.36
CA GLU A 47 23.78 15.17 -37.59
C GLU A 47 24.44 14.57 -36.34
N GLU A 48 25.11 15.40 -35.53
CA GLU A 48 25.70 14.96 -34.27
C GLU A 48 24.62 14.57 -33.25
N ILE A 49 23.57 15.38 -33.15
CA ILE A 49 22.42 15.09 -32.29
C ILE A 49 21.73 13.80 -32.73
N ASP A 50 21.55 13.59 -34.04
CA ASP A 50 20.94 12.38 -34.58
C ASP A 50 21.79 11.14 -34.32
N ARG A 51 23.12 11.26 -34.42
CA ARG A 51 24.07 10.19 -34.09
C ARG A 51 24.10 9.86 -32.59
N ILE A 52 23.89 10.84 -31.72
CA ILE A 52 23.74 10.61 -30.28
C ILE A 52 22.43 9.88 -30.02
N ALA A 53 21.32 10.36 -30.60
CA ALA A 53 20.01 9.75 -30.47
C ALA A 53 19.99 8.31 -30.99
N SER A 54 20.67 8.00 -32.10
CA SER A 54 20.71 6.65 -32.68
C SER A 54 21.40 5.61 -31.79
N LYS A 55 22.16 6.04 -30.78
CA LYS A 55 22.81 5.15 -29.79
C LYS A 55 21.96 4.94 -28.54
N ILE A 56 20.84 5.64 -28.41
CA ILE A 56 19.93 5.56 -27.28
C ILE A 56 18.73 4.72 -27.70
N ASP A 57 18.38 3.74 -26.86
CA ASP A 57 17.20 2.92 -27.11
C ASP A 57 15.93 3.79 -27.08
N GLY A 58 15.11 3.73 -28.13
CA GLY A 58 13.98 4.62 -28.36
C GLY A 58 14.33 6.02 -28.90
N GLY A 59 15.60 6.31 -29.19
CA GLY A 59 16.03 7.53 -29.87
C GLY A 59 15.61 8.82 -29.16
N LYS A 60 15.23 9.84 -29.94
CA LYS A 60 14.77 11.15 -29.43
C LYS A 60 13.49 11.07 -28.61
N ASP A 61 12.69 10.03 -28.83
CA ASP A 61 11.40 9.85 -28.15
C ASP A 61 11.55 9.18 -26.78
N SER A 62 12.71 8.59 -26.48
CA SER A 62 13.01 7.96 -25.21
C SER A 62 12.93 8.94 -24.04
N THR A 63 12.52 8.43 -22.88
CA THR A 63 12.51 9.20 -21.63
C THR A 63 13.92 9.62 -21.22
N TYR A 64 14.92 8.78 -21.49
CA TYR A 64 16.33 9.11 -21.28
C TYR A 64 16.76 10.33 -22.12
N PHE A 65 16.42 10.37 -23.41
CA PHE A 65 16.79 11.49 -24.27
C PHE A 65 16.14 12.80 -23.82
N LYS A 66 14.83 12.76 -23.57
CA LYS A 66 14.06 13.90 -23.08
C LYS A 66 14.56 14.40 -21.71
N ARG A 67 15.01 13.53 -20.81
CA ARG A 67 15.54 13.91 -19.50
C ARG A 67 16.96 14.45 -19.55
N GLU A 68 17.90 13.68 -20.11
CA GLU A 68 19.32 14.04 -20.07
C GLU A 68 19.70 15.11 -21.10
N TYR A 69 19.04 15.11 -22.28
CA TYR A 69 19.42 16.00 -23.38
C TYR A 69 18.43 17.16 -23.58
N LEU A 70 17.15 16.99 -23.24
CA LEU A 70 16.17 18.09 -23.31
C LEU A 70 15.91 18.74 -21.95
N ALA A 71 16.54 18.25 -20.87
CA ALA A 71 16.34 18.70 -19.50
C ALA A 71 14.85 18.81 -19.12
N GLN A 72 14.03 17.89 -19.63
CA GLN A 72 12.61 17.83 -19.31
C GLN A 72 12.40 17.06 -18.01
N PHE A 73 11.64 17.66 -17.09
CA PHE A 73 11.03 16.93 -15.99
C PHE A 73 9.89 16.09 -16.55
N ILE A 74 10.24 14.96 -17.16
CA ILE A 74 9.25 13.97 -17.56
C ILE A 74 8.69 13.40 -16.27
N VAL A 75 7.41 13.61 -16.05
CA VAL A 75 6.68 12.94 -14.97
C VAL A 75 6.61 11.48 -15.37
N GLU A 76 7.22 10.61 -14.58
CA GLU A 76 7.20 9.15 -14.70
C GLU A 76 5.79 8.55 -14.48
N GLU A 77 4.71 9.21 -14.91
CA GLU A 77 3.33 8.71 -14.74
C GLU A 77 3.17 7.34 -15.40
N GLU A 78 3.83 7.08 -16.54
CA GLU A 78 3.82 5.76 -17.17
C GLU A 78 4.63 4.70 -16.42
N LEU A 79 5.60 5.10 -15.60
CA LEU A 79 6.43 4.17 -14.80
C LEU A 79 5.90 4.02 -13.38
N GLN A 80 5.05 4.93 -12.91
CA GLN A 80 4.44 4.86 -11.59
C GLN A 80 3.62 3.58 -11.42
N ILE A 81 3.77 2.95 -10.26
CA ILE A 81 3.01 1.75 -9.91
C ILE A 81 1.53 2.11 -9.76
N ILE A 82 1.25 3.22 -9.06
CA ILE A 82 -0.10 3.72 -8.75
C ILE A 82 -0.19 5.21 -9.13
N PRO A 83 -0.34 5.55 -10.42
CA PRO A 83 -0.44 6.94 -10.86
C PRO A 83 -1.71 7.64 -10.35
N GLU A 84 -2.73 6.89 -9.96
CA GLU A 84 -3.99 7.45 -9.46
C GLU A 84 -3.94 7.85 -7.98
N TRP A 85 -2.79 7.66 -7.32
CA TRP A 85 -2.62 8.03 -5.92
C TRP A 85 -2.72 9.56 -5.74
N LYS A 86 -3.51 9.99 -4.76
CA LYS A 86 -3.76 11.40 -4.46
C LYS A 86 -3.69 11.65 -2.95
N PRO A 87 -3.24 12.85 -2.53
CA PRO A 87 -3.20 13.23 -1.11
C PRO A 87 -4.56 13.13 -0.39
N GLU A 88 -5.68 13.21 -1.13
CA GLU A 88 -7.04 13.09 -0.57
C GLU A 88 -7.33 11.70 0.06
N TYR A 89 -6.59 10.66 -0.32
CA TYR A 89 -6.71 9.32 0.29
C TYR A 89 -5.96 9.22 1.63
N VAL A 90 -5.24 10.27 2.02
CA VAL A 90 -4.53 10.34 3.31
C VAL A 90 -5.41 11.05 4.34
N GLN A 91 -6.04 10.27 5.23
CA GLN A 91 -7.00 10.80 6.20
C GLN A 91 -6.87 10.10 7.56
N ASP A 92 -7.06 10.86 8.64
CA ASP A 92 -7.29 10.30 9.97
C ASP A 92 -8.81 10.12 10.15
N VAL A 93 -9.26 8.86 10.05
CA VAL A 93 -10.68 8.51 10.09
C VAL A 93 -11.08 8.11 11.50
N LYS A 94 -12.05 8.84 12.06
CA LYS A 94 -12.65 8.47 13.34
C LYS A 94 -13.44 7.17 13.22
N LYS A 95 -13.13 6.21 14.08
CA LYS A 95 -13.85 4.94 14.20
C LYS A 95 -15.30 5.18 14.61
N ASN A 96 -16.23 4.50 13.93
CA ASN A 96 -17.66 4.58 14.21
C ASN A 96 -18.12 3.55 15.27
N ASP A 97 -19.38 3.59 15.67
CA ASP A 97 -19.98 2.68 16.66
C ASP A 97 -20.00 1.19 16.22
N LEU A 98 -19.78 0.91 14.94
CA LEU A 98 -19.75 -0.45 14.37
C LEU A 98 -18.34 -1.01 14.30
N PHE A 99 -17.31 -0.21 14.58
CA PHE A 99 -15.91 -0.59 14.49
C PHE A 99 -15.57 -1.86 15.28
N GLN A 100 -16.20 -2.06 16.43
CA GLN A 100 -16.06 -3.26 17.26
C GLN A 100 -16.42 -4.57 16.54
N PHE A 101 -17.15 -4.50 15.42
CA PHE A 101 -17.51 -5.67 14.62
C PHE A 101 -16.58 -5.87 13.42
N TYR A 102 -15.94 -4.81 12.92
CA TYR A 102 -15.20 -4.84 11.67
C TYR A 102 -14.04 -5.83 11.69
N THR A 103 -13.69 -6.35 10.50
CA THR A 103 -12.59 -7.28 10.37
C THR A 103 -11.28 -6.51 10.34
N ILE A 104 -10.35 -6.90 11.20
CA ILE A 104 -8.99 -6.37 11.23
C ILE A 104 -8.18 -7.15 10.19
N VAL A 105 -7.42 -6.44 9.39
CA VAL A 105 -6.68 -7.03 8.28
C VAL A 105 -5.23 -6.61 8.33
N GLU A 106 -4.34 -7.56 8.08
CA GLU A 106 -2.91 -7.37 8.08
C GLU A 106 -2.29 -7.97 6.83
N SER A 107 -1.23 -7.32 6.34
CA SER A 107 -0.39 -7.91 5.31
C SER A 107 1.09 -7.74 5.59
N LEU A 108 1.87 -8.72 5.14
CA LEU A 108 3.30 -8.82 5.30
C LEU A 108 3.95 -9.10 3.94
N ASP A 109 4.98 -8.33 3.60
CA ASP A 109 5.95 -8.65 2.56
C ASP A 109 7.31 -8.89 3.23
N ILE A 110 7.90 -10.07 3.01
CA ILE A 110 9.12 -10.50 3.68
C ILE A 110 10.32 -10.26 2.76
N GLY A 111 10.96 -9.10 2.93
CA GLY A 111 12.30 -8.82 2.42
C GLY A 111 13.39 -9.18 3.43
N TYR A 112 14.33 -10.06 3.04
CA TYR A 112 15.52 -10.34 3.86
C TYR A 112 16.61 -9.29 3.65
N ARG A 113 16.89 -8.95 2.37
CA ARG A 113 17.83 -7.87 1.97
C ARG A 113 17.16 -6.51 1.79
N ASP A 114 15.89 -6.54 1.43
CA ASP A 114 15.03 -5.36 1.35
C ASP A 114 14.24 -5.24 2.67
N PHE A 115 13.25 -4.33 2.74
CA PHE A 115 12.48 -4.23 3.97
C PHE A 115 11.60 -5.47 4.14
N THR A 116 11.47 -5.96 5.37
CA THR A 116 10.26 -6.68 5.75
C THR A 116 9.20 -5.64 6.10
N ALA A 117 8.14 -5.53 5.30
CA ALA A 117 7.09 -4.53 5.45
C ALA A 117 5.79 -5.17 5.94
N TRP A 118 5.24 -4.63 7.02
CA TRP A 118 3.95 -5.02 7.58
C TRP A 118 3.01 -3.81 7.62
N ILE A 119 1.76 -4.04 7.25
CA ILE A 119 0.69 -3.04 7.34
C ILE A 119 -0.52 -3.64 8.05
N MET A 120 -1.24 -2.79 8.78
CA MET A 120 -2.46 -3.17 9.47
C MET A 120 -3.54 -2.10 9.34
N GLY A 121 -4.77 -2.58 9.25
CA GLY A 121 -5.95 -1.76 9.16
C GLY A 121 -7.22 -2.55 9.43
N TYR A 122 -8.33 -2.02 8.93
CA TYR A 122 -9.64 -2.67 9.02
C TYR A 122 -10.45 -2.42 7.76
N TYR A 123 -11.38 -3.32 7.51
CA TYR A 123 -12.39 -3.10 6.48
C TYR A 123 -13.62 -2.44 7.11
N ASP A 124 -13.84 -1.16 6.82
CA ASP A 124 -15.07 -0.45 7.15
C ASP A 124 -16.20 -0.98 6.27
N PHE A 125 -16.97 -1.90 6.83
CA PHE A 125 -18.06 -2.56 6.12
C PHE A 125 -19.22 -1.60 5.79
N ALA A 126 -19.45 -0.57 6.61
CA ALA A 126 -20.58 0.34 6.40
C ALA A 126 -20.30 1.27 5.20
N ASN A 127 -19.06 1.72 5.05
CA ASN A 127 -18.65 2.61 3.96
C ASN A 127 -18.00 1.87 2.78
N ALA A 128 -17.84 0.55 2.89
CA ALA A 128 -17.15 -0.30 1.93
C ALA A 128 -15.70 0.13 1.61
N ARG A 129 -14.96 0.59 2.63
CA ARG A 129 -13.59 1.11 2.52
C ARG A 129 -12.58 0.27 3.31
N LEU A 130 -11.39 0.08 2.75
CA LEU A 130 -10.20 -0.38 3.47
C LEU A 130 -9.50 0.83 4.09
N ILE A 131 -9.32 0.80 5.41
CA ILE A 131 -8.61 1.84 6.17
C ILE A 131 -7.31 1.24 6.70
N ILE A 132 -6.16 1.76 6.27
CA ILE A 132 -4.84 1.37 6.81
C ILE A 132 -4.44 2.37 7.88
N GLU A 133 -4.08 1.89 9.07
CA GLU A 133 -3.75 2.76 10.20
C GLU A 133 -2.33 2.61 10.71
N TYR A 134 -1.74 1.42 10.55
CA TYR A 134 -0.42 1.14 11.08
C TYR A 134 0.46 0.54 10.00
N GLU A 135 1.73 0.88 10.10
CA GLU A 135 2.81 0.31 9.30
C GLU A 135 3.97 -0.01 10.24
N TYR A 136 4.72 -1.05 9.90
CA TYR A 136 5.93 -1.43 10.61
C TYR A 136 6.90 -2.08 9.63
N SER A 137 8.19 -1.84 9.79
CA SER A 137 9.19 -2.50 8.98
C SER A 137 10.46 -2.80 9.76
N LEU A 138 11.17 -3.82 9.29
CA LEU A 138 12.52 -4.17 9.72
C LEU A 138 13.45 -4.19 8.52
N ARG A 139 14.74 -3.88 8.75
CA ARG A 139 15.82 -4.05 7.76
C ARG A 139 16.77 -5.17 8.17
N GLU A 140 17.52 -5.70 7.20
CA GLU A 140 18.55 -6.75 7.29
C GLU A 140 19.05 -7.07 8.72
N ASN A 141 19.74 -6.11 9.35
CA ASN A 141 20.43 -6.33 10.63
C ASN A 141 19.51 -6.44 11.86
N GLU A 142 18.23 -6.09 11.72
CA GLU A 142 17.22 -6.11 12.79
C GLU A 142 16.26 -7.30 12.65
N PHE A 143 16.36 -8.03 11.53
CA PHE A 143 15.37 -9.02 11.15
C PHE A 143 15.55 -10.35 11.90
N THR A 144 14.58 -10.67 12.76
CA THR A 144 14.32 -12.01 13.28
C THR A 144 12.81 -12.22 13.36
N THR A 145 12.34 -13.47 13.36
CA THR A 145 10.91 -13.74 13.56
C THR A 145 10.41 -13.25 14.92
N GLU A 146 11.29 -13.20 15.93
CA GLU A 146 10.98 -12.69 17.26
C GLU A 146 10.83 -11.15 17.28
N THR A 147 11.77 -10.42 16.68
CA THR A 147 11.69 -8.95 16.59
C THR A 147 10.49 -8.51 15.76
N LEU A 148 10.21 -9.20 14.65
CA LEU A 148 9.02 -8.98 13.84
C LEU A 148 7.74 -9.24 14.65
N ALA A 149 7.64 -10.39 15.32
CA ALA A 149 6.46 -10.75 16.09
C ALA A 149 6.18 -9.78 17.25
N LYS A 150 7.23 -9.33 17.96
CA LYS A 150 7.11 -8.31 19.01
C LYS A 150 6.61 -6.99 18.44
N GLY A 151 7.15 -6.57 17.29
CA GLY A 151 6.71 -5.36 16.58
C GLY A 151 5.23 -5.43 16.19
N ILE A 152 4.80 -6.52 15.56
CA ILE A 152 3.40 -6.74 15.16
C ILE A 152 2.48 -6.69 16.39
N LYS A 153 2.76 -7.50 17.43
CA LYS A 153 1.91 -7.58 18.63
C LYS A 153 1.76 -6.24 19.34
N LYS A 154 2.83 -5.44 19.41
CA LYS A 154 2.78 -4.10 19.99
C LYS A 154 1.77 -3.20 19.29
N HIS A 155 1.66 -3.27 17.96
CA HIS A 155 0.69 -2.49 17.20
C HIS A 155 -0.71 -3.10 17.25
N GLU A 156 -0.81 -4.43 17.30
CA GLU A 156 -2.08 -5.12 17.50
C GLU A 156 -2.73 -4.80 18.85
N ASP A 157 -1.97 -4.47 19.89
CA ASP A 157 -2.50 -4.20 21.24
C ASP A 157 -3.56 -3.09 21.26
N ASP A 158 -3.42 -2.09 20.38
CA ASP A 158 -4.41 -1.01 20.22
C ASP A 158 -5.77 -1.55 19.72
N TYR A 159 -5.74 -2.60 18.91
CA TYR A 159 -6.91 -3.27 18.33
C TYR A 159 -7.43 -4.42 19.19
N ARG A 160 -6.55 -5.18 19.84
CA ARG A 160 -6.92 -6.33 20.69
C ARG A 160 -7.78 -5.92 21.87
N LYS A 161 -7.63 -4.71 22.38
CA LYS A 161 -8.49 -4.16 23.45
C LYS A 161 -9.94 -3.90 22.98
N LEU A 162 -10.15 -3.76 21.67
CA LEU A 162 -11.41 -3.34 21.06
C LEU A 162 -12.10 -4.45 20.26
N ASN A 163 -11.33 -5.38 19.69
CA ASN A 163 -11.83 -6.37 18.73
C ASN A 163 -10.92 -7.61 18.65
N VAL A 164 -10.98 -8.46 19.67
CA VAL A 164 -10.01 -9.55 19.91
C VAL A 164 -10.10 -10.72 18.93
N THR A 165 -11.20 -10.87 18.19
CA THR A 165 -11.57 -12.16 17.57
C THR A 165 -11.48 -12.20 16.04
N ARG A 166 -11.08 -11.11 15.38
CA ARG A 166 -11.23 -10.98 13.90
C ARG A 166 -10.03 -10.41 13.16
N ILE A 167 -8.81 -10.84 13.52
CA ILE A 167 -7.62 -10.50 12.73
C ILE A 167 -7.42 -11.53 11.62
N ARG A 168 -7.42 -11.09 10.37
CA ARG A 168 -7.06 -11.90 9.19
C ARG A 168 -5.75 -11.41 8.61
N ARG A 169 -4.85 -12.33 8.30
CA ARG A 169 -3.47 -12.03 7.91
C ARG A 169 -3.08 -12.69 6.60
N ILE A 170 -2.40 -11.95 5.74
CA ILE A 170 -1.88 -12.47 4.46
C ILE A 170 -0.41 -12.09 4.25
N SER A 171 0.42 -13.02 3.79
CA SER A 171 1.84 -12.78 3.52
C SER A 171 2.17 -13.16 2.08
N ASP A 172 3.28 -12.64 1.56
CA ASP A 172 3.94 -13.21 0.41
C ASP A 172 4.18 -14.74 0.58
N ASN A 173 4.48 -15.42 -0.53
CA ASN A 173 4.64 -16.87 -0.54
C ASN A 173 6.08 -17.34 -0.78
N ASN A 174 7.06 -16.44 -0.73
CA ASN A 174 8.45 -16.78 -1.03
C ASN A 174 9.16 -17.41 0.17
N ASN A 175 8.75 -17.05 1.40
CA ASN A 175 9.42 -17.46 2.64
C ASN A 175 8.51 -18.30 3.56
N LEU A 176 8.03 -19.46 3.09
CA LEU A 176 7.08 -20.31 3.83
C LEU A 176 7.61 -20.81 5.20
N ASN A 177 8.92 -21.02 5.34
CA ASN A 177 9.52 -21.41 6.63
C ASN A 177 9.32 -20.32 7.70
N LEU A 178 9.46 -19.05 7.30
CA LEU A 178 9.30 -17.90 8.18
C LEU A 178 7.84 -17.73 8.61
N VAL A 179 6.92 -17.92 7.67
CA VAL A 179 5.48 -17.96 7.96
C VAL A 179 5.12 -19.09 8.94
N ALA A 180 5.74 -20.27 8.78
CA ALA A 180 5.55 -21.39 9.70
C ALA A 180 6.06 -21.07 11.12
N ASP A 181 7.21 -20.40 11.23
CA ASP A 181 7.76 -19.99 12.53
C ASP A 181 6.92 -18.90 13.20
N LEU A 182 6.46 -17.88 12.46
CA LEU A 182 5.50 -16.88 12.97
C LEU A 182 4.23 -17.54 13.52
N SER A 183 3.71 -18.55 12.84
CA SER A 183 2.55 -19.30 13.29
C SER A 183 2.84 -20.14 14.55
N ARG A 184 3.87 -21.00 14.49
CA ARG A 184 4.15 -22.00 15.53
C ARG A 184 4.72 -21.38 16.80
N LEU A 185 5.76 -20.57 16.65
CA LEU A 185 6.54 -20.00 17.76
C LEU A 185 5.86 -18.75 18.32
N HIS A 186 5.31 -17.91 17.44
CA HIS A 186 4.83 -16.57 17.84
C HIS A 186 3.31 -16.43 17.88
N LYS A 187 2.55 -17.45 17.46
CA LYS A 187 1.07 -17.43 17.40
C LYS A 187 0.50 -16.34 16.48
N LEU A 188 1.21 -16.07 15.38
CA LEU A 188 0.83 -15.13 14.32
C LEU A 188 0.66 -15.88 12.99
N PRO A 189 -0.48 -16.54 12.75
CA PRO A 189 -0.69 -17.30 11.52
C PRO A 189 -0.96 -16.34 10.35
N PHE A 190 -0.05 -16.30 9.37
CA PHE A 190 -0.25 -15.65 8.08
C PHE A 190 -0.63 -16.67 7.01
N SER A 191 -1.62 -16.34 6.18
CA SER A 191 -1.93 -17.14 4.99
C SER A 191 -1.09 -16.66 3.81
N PRO A 192 -0.42 -17.54 3.04
CA PRO A 192 0.32 -17.11 1.87
C PRO A 192 -0.63 -16.67 0.74
N VAL A 193 -0.26 -15.63 -0.01
CA VAL A 193 -0.95 -15.24 -1.25
C VAL A 193 -0.94 -16.40 -2.23
N ARG A 194 -2.11 -16.70 -2.80
CA ARG A 194 -2.24 -17.74 -3.82
C ARG A 194 -1.94 -17.16 -5.20
N LYS A 195 -0.85 -17.62 -5.82
CA LYS A 195 -0.55 -17.37 -7.24
C LYS A 195 -1.23 -18.47 -8.07
N ASN A 196 -2.19 -18.10 -8.91
CA ASN A 196 -2.89 -19.06 -9.76
C ASN A 196 -2.14 -19.24 -11.08
N VAL A 197 -1.91 -20.50 -11.48
CA VAL A 197 -1.38 -20.85 -12.80
C VAL A 197 -2.51 -21.45 -13.63
N LYS A 198 -2.74 -20.91 -14.82
CA LYS A 198 -3.68 -21.45 -15.81
C LYS A 198 -2.95 -21.55 -17.14
N ASP A 199 -3.00 -22.71 -17.79
CA ASP A 199 -2.39 -22.94 -19.10
C ASP A 199 -0.88 -22.58 -19.14
N GLY A 200 -0.15 -22.90 -18.06
CA GLY A 200 1.27 -22.58 -17.92
C GLY A 200 1.60 -21.10 -17.67
N LYS A 201 0.60 -20.21 -17.61
CA LYS A 201 0.77 -18.77 -17.30
C LYS A 201 0.22 -18.43 -15.91
N GLN A 202 0.95 -17.60 -15.17
CA GLN A 202 0.45 -17.04 -13.92
C GLN A 202 -0.65 -16.02 -14.23
N THR A 203 -1.88 -16.28 -13.77
CA THR A 203 -3.05 -15.42 -14.02
C THR A 203 -3.23 -14.35 -12.94
N HIS A 204 -2.76 -14.63 -11.73
CA HIS A 204 -2.77 -13.68 -10.60
C HIS A 204 -1.32 -13.30 -10.26
N ASN A 205 -0.63 -12.72 -11.23
CA ASN A 205 0.73 -12.21 -11.08
C ASN A 205 0.73 -10.83 -10.37
N LYS A 206 1.93 -10.25 -10.16
CA LYS A 206 2.10 -8.96 -9.48
C LYS A 206 1.35 -7.83 -10.19
N GLU A 207 1.45 -7.75 -11.52
CA GLU A 207 0.73 -6.77 -12.34
C GLU A 207 -0.79 -6.84 -12.14
N TRP A 208 -1.37 -8.04 -12.09
CA TRP A 208 -2.79 -8.22 -11.83
C TRP A 208 -3.19 -7.69 -10.45
N MET A 209 -2.39 -7.96 -9.41
CA MET A 209 -2.64 -7.46 -8.05
C MET A 209 -2.53 -5.93 -7.97
N VAL A 210 -1.57 -5.34 -8.69
CA VAL A 210 -1.45 -3.89 -8.84
C VAL A 210 -2.69 -3.32 -9.54
N SER A 211 -3.17 -3.95 -10.61
CA SER A 211 -4.39 -3.54 -11.30
C SER A 211 -5.62 -3.55 -10.38
N GLN A 212 -5.78 -4.58 -9.53
CA GLN A 212 -6.85 -4.61 -8.52
C GLN A 212 -6.70 -3.47 -7.51
N THR A 213 -5.48 -3.13 -7.12
CA THR A 213 -5.18 -2.03 -6.20
C THR A 213 -5.50 -0.67 -6.81
N ARG A 214 -5.08 -0.43 -8.06
CA ARG A 214 -5.43 0.80 -8.80
C ARG A 214 -6.93 0.97 -8.92
N LYS A 215 -7.67 -0.11 -9.24
CA LYS A 215 -9.14 -0.08 -9.26
C LYS A 215 -9.73 0.26 -7.89
N CYS A 216 -9.21 -0.33 -6.81
CA CYS A 216 -9.64 -0.03 -5.45
C CYS A 216 -9.47 1.46 -5.09
N ILE A 217 -8.34 2.05 -5.49
CA ILE A 217 -8.02 3.46 -5.26
C ILE A 217 -8.91 4.37 -6.10
N ASN A 218 -9.07 4.08 -7.39
CA ASN A 218 -9.96 4.82 -8.29
C ASN A 218 -11.43 4.81 -7.82
N ASP A 219 -11.88 3.69 -7.25
CA ASP A 219 -13.20 3.56 -6.65
C ASP A 219 -13.34 4.33 -5.31
N GLY A 220 -12.29 4.97 -4.80
CA GLY A 220 -12.28 5.67 -3.52
C GLY A 220 -12.41 4.74 -2.32
N LYS A 221 -11.95 3.48 -2.44
CA LYS A 221 -12.12 2.42 -1.44
C LYS A 221 -10.90 2.23 -0.54
N LEU A 222 -9.82 2.99 -0.73
CA LEU A 222 -8.64 2.95 0.13
C LEU A 222 -8.47 4.29 0.84
N ILE A 223 -8.25 4.24 2.15
CA ILE A 223 -7.81 5.38 2.96
C ILE A 223 -6.60 4.94 3.78
N ILE A 224 -5.60 5.81 3.88
CA ILE A 224 -4.37 5.55 4.64
C ILE A 224 -4.20 6.64 5.68
N HIS A 225 -3.96 6.24 6.93
CA HIS A 225 -3.71 7.17 8.00
C HIS A 225 -2.41 7.94 7.73
N PRO A 226 -2.35 9.27 7.99
CA PRO A 226 -1.15 10.10 7.83
C PRO A 226 0.10 9.61 8.56
N ARG A 227 0.03 8.59 9.42
CA ARG A 227 1.16 8.06 10.18
C ARG A 227 1.93 7.01 9.41
N CYS A 228 1.31 6.43 8.38
CA CYS A 228 1.92 5.43 7.50
C CYS A 228 2.81 6.10 6.45
N LYS A 229 3.91 6.72 6.89
CA LYS A 229 4.78 7.55 6.05
C LYS A 229 5.47 6.75 4.95
N MET A 230 5.92 5.54 5.24
CA MET A 230 6.62 4.69 4.28
C MET A 230 5.69 4.17 3.20
N LEU A 231 4.47 3.75 3.57
CA LEU A 231 3.46 3.33 2.62
C LEU A 231 3.02 4.50 1.72
N ILE A 232 2.75 5.68 2.30
CA ILE A 232 2.37 6.88 1.53
C ILE A 232 3.48 7.25 0.55
N ALA A 233 4.73 7.31 1.00
CA ALA A 233 5.86 7.64 0.13
C ALA A 233 6.06 6.57 -0.97
N SER A 234 5.84 5.30 -0.66
CA SER A 234 5.97 4.21 -1.64
C SER A 234 4.84 4.23 -2.68
N LEU A 235 3.64 4.71 -2.33
CA LEU A 235 2.55 4.93 -3.29
C LEU A 235 2.78 6.16 -4.17
N GLU A 236 3.38 7.22 -3.61
CA GLU A 236 3.66 8.46 -4.32
C GLU A 236 4.86 8.34 -5.29
N PHE A 237 5.88 7.60 -4.91
CA PHE A 237 7.16 7.54 -5.63
C PHE A 237 7.47 6.16 -6.22
N GLY A 238 6.63 5.15 -5.97
CA GLY A 238 6.81 3.79 -6.45
C GLY A 238 6.79 3.69 -7.97
N ILE A 239 7.81 3.05 -8.55
CA ILE A 239 7.94 2.86 -10.00
C ILE A 239 8.28 1.42 -10.37
N TRP A 240 7.93 1.02 -11.58
CA TRP A 240 8.28 -0.27 -12.18
C TRP A 240 9.72 -0.28 -12.71
N LYS A 241 10.35 -1.46 -12.73
CA LYS A 241 11.50 -1.72 -13.62
C LYS A 241 11.01 -1.83 -15.07
N ALA A 242 11.94 -1.66 -16.01
CA ALA A 242 11.69 -1.95 -17.41
C ALA A 242 11.13 -3.36 -17.58
N GLY A 243 10.05 -3.50 -18.35
CA GLY A 243 9.35 -4.77 -18.57
C GLY A 243 8.24 -5.10 -17.56
N HIS A 244 8.00 -4.26 -16.54
CA HIS A 244 6.83 -4.29 -15.64
C HIS A 244 6.62 -5.60 -14.84
N SER A 245 7.66 -6.43 -14.73
CA SER A 245 7.61 -7.67 -13.94
C SER A 245 7.84 -7.43 -12.44
N GLU A 246 8.62 -6.40 -12.10
CA GLU A 246 9.06 -6.10 -10.74
C GLU A 246 9.12 -4.58 -10.50
N PHE A 247 8.97 -4.17 -9.25
CA PHE A 247 9.19 -2.79 -8.84
C PHE A 247 10.67 -2.42 -8.90
N ALA A 248 10.97 -1.14 -9.11
CA ALA A 248 12.35 -0.65 -9.02
C ALA A 248 12.80 -0.60 -7.56
N LYS A 249 14.10 -0.35 -7.36
CA LYS A 249 14.68 -0.15 -6.03
C LYS A 249 15.00 1.33 -5.82
N SER A 250 14.58 1.85 -4.68
CA SER A 250 14.96 3.16 -4.15
C SER A 250 15.97 2.98 -3.02
N GLU A 251 16.95 3.88 -2.93
CA GLU A 251 17.91 3.92 -1.82
C GLU A 251 17.21 4.09 -0.47
N LYS A 252 16.15 4.92 -0.44
CA LYS A 252 15.43 5.26 0.78
C LYS A 252 14.26 4.32 1.04
N LEU A 253 13.48 4.01 0.00
CA LEU A 253 12.22 3.27 0.10
C LEU A 253 12.35 1.77 -0.17
N GLY A 254 13.56 1.28 -0.48
CA GLY A 254 13.80 -0.14 -0.75
C GLY A 254 13.11 -0.58 -2.04
N HIS A 255 12.57 -1.79 -2.07
CA HIS A 255 11.91 -2.35 -3.25
C HIS A 255 10.40 -2.05 -3.28
N TYR A 256 10.00 -0.95 -2.61
CA TYR A 256 8.61 -0.57 -2.37
C TYR A 256 7.81 -1.69 -1.70
N ASP A 257 8.44 -2.37 -0.72
CA ASP A 257 7.92 -3.55 -0.01
C ASP A 257 6.55 -3.28 0.66
N PHE A 258 6.29 -2.03 1.05
CA PHE A 258 4.99 -1.59 1.56
C PHE A 258 3.87 -1.61 0.51
N VAL A 259 4.19 -1.34 -0.77
CA VAL A 259 3.24 -1.49 -1.87
C VAL A 259 2.98 -2.96 -2.12
N ASP A 260 3.99 -3.83 -2.03
CA ASP A 260 3.80 -5.27 -2.13
C ASP A 260 2.86 -5.80 -1.02
N ALA A 261 3.07 -5.39 0.23
CA ALA A 261 2.13 -5.72 1.31
C ALA A 261 0.70 -5.21 1.02
N LEU A 262 0.56 -4.00 0.46
CA LEU A 262 -0.75 -3.46 0.10
C LEU A 262 -1.45 -4.26 -1.01
N ILE A 263 -0.75 -4.62 -2.08
CA ILE A 263 -1.37 -5.36 -3.20
C ILE A 263 -1.76 -6.77 -2.77
N TYR A 264 -0.98 -7.43 -1.90
CA TYR A 264 -1.35 -8.72 -1.33
C TYR A 264 -2.60 -8.62 -0.48
N LEU A 265 -2.70 -7.57 0.35
CA LEU A 265 -3.89 -7.29 1.15
C LEU A 265 -5.13 -7.15 0.25
N ILE A 266 -5.08 -6.21 -0.71
CA ILE A 266 -6.23 -5.84 -1.55
C ILE A 266 -6.63 -6.99 -2.48
N ALA A 267 -5.67 -7.63 -3.14
CA ALA A 267 -5.99 -8.64 -4.13
C ALA A 267 -6.23 -10.03 -3.51
N GLY A 268 -5.51 -10.35 -2.42
CA GLY A 268 -5.51 -11.68 -1.82
C GLY A 268 -6.47 -11.85 -0.64
N LEU A 269 -6.73 -10.80 0.16
CA LEU A 269 -7.52 -10.93 1.39
C LEU A 269 -8.85 -10.18 1.35
N ILE A 270 -8.87 -8.93 0.86
CA ILE A 270 -10.10 -8.10 0.86
C ILE A 270 -11.30 -8.75 0.16
N PRO A 271 -11.18 -9.50 -0.95
CA PRO A 271 -12.33 -10.16 -1.57
C PRO A 271 -13.05 -11.13 -0.63
N ALA A 272 -12.31 -11.82 0.24
CA ALA A 272 -12.89 -12.74 1.23
C ALA A 272 -13.50 -12.00 2.43
N VAL A 273 -12.98 -10.82 2.78
CA VAL A 273 -13.44 -10.02 3.91
C VAL A 273 -14.69 -9.22 3.57
N ARG A 274 -14.72 -8.55 2.42
CA ARG A 274 -15.81 -7.63 2.04
C ARG A 274 -17.17 -8.29 1.81
N ASN A 275 -17.17 -9.60 1.52
CA ASN A 275 -18.37 -10.37 1.21
C ASN A 275 -19.05 -10.94 2.47
N ILE A 276 -18.52 -10.66 3.66
CA ILE A 276 -19.05 -11.15 4.93
C ILE A 276 -19.53 -9.95 5.74
N ASN A 277 -20.82 -9.90 6.06
CA ASN A 277 -21.35 -8.88 6.97
C ASN A 277 -20.84 -9.20 8.39
N PRO A 278 -20.01 -8.33 8.99
CA PRO A 278 -19.46 -8.59 10.31
C PRO A 278 -20.44 -8.21 11.44
N ILE A 279 -21.51 -7.47 11.14
CA ILE A 279 -22.42 -6.96 12.16
C ILE A 279 -23.32 -8.11 12.63
N PRO A 280 -23.38 -8.40 13.96
CA PRO A 280 -24.22 -9.46 14.47
C PRO A 280 -25.68 -9.31 14.04
N PRO A 281 -26.33 -10.41 13.62
CA PRO A 281 -27.78 -10.42 13.45
C PRO A 281 -28.44 -9.90 14.74
N LEU A 282 -29.41 -9.01 14.61
CA LEU A 282 -30.13 -8.37 15.73
C LEU A 282 -29.37 -7.29 16.52
N TYR A 283 -28.19 -6.85 16.08
CA TYR A 283 -27.53 -5.70 16.71
C TYR A 283 -28.45 -4.47 16.73
N LYS A 284 -28.68 -3.89 17.92
CA LYS A 284 -29.62 -2.79 18.19
C LYS A 284 -31.09 -3.07 17.83
N ILE A 285 -31.48 -4.32 17.57
CA ILE A 285 -32.90 -4.71 17.42
C ILE A 285 -33.47 -5.06 18.79
N ASN A 286 -34.58 -4.40 19.16
CA ASN A 286 -35.33 -4.78 20.34
C ASN A 286 -36.29 -5.93 20.01
N VAL A 287 -35.85 -7.16 20.26
CA VAL A 287 -36.63 -8.38 20.00
C VAL A 287 -38.01 -8.40 20.67
N SER A 288 -38.21 -7.65 21.76
CA SER A 288 -39.52 -7.54 22.43
C SER A 288 -40.50 -6.61 21.72
N ARG A 289 -40.02 -5.73 20.84
CA ARG A 289 -40.81 -4.71 20.13
C ARG A 289 -40.83 -4.91 18.61
N THR A 290 -40.00 -5.81 18.10
CA THR A 290 -39.88 -6.07 16.67
C THR A 290 -40.63 -7.35 16.30
N MET A 291 -41.67 -7.23 15.48
CA MET A 291 -42.41 -8.38 14.96
C MET A 291 -41.59 -9.04 13.84
N PHE A 292 -41.21 -10.31 14.02
CA PHE A 292 -40.52 -11.08 12.99
C PHE A 292 -41.56 -11.84 12.14
N PRO A 293 -41.52 -11.75 10.80
CA PRO A 293 -42.38 -12.56 9.94
C PRO A 293 -42.16 -14.03 10.28
N SER A 294 -43.23 -14.77 10.55
CA SER A 294 -43.25 -16.21 10.91
C SER A 294 -42.80 -16.61 12.33
N ASN A 295 -42.64 -15.68 13.28
CA ASN A 295 -42.17 -15.97 14.66
C ASN A 295 -40.81 -16.69 14.74
N LYS A 296 -40.05 -16.73 13.64
CA LYS A 296 -38.70 -17.28 13.59
C LYS A 296 -37.71 -16.13 13.58
N LEU A 297 -36.76 -16.15 14.51
CA LEU A 297 -35.58 -15.31 14.40
C LEU A 297 -34.88 -15.65 13.08
N PRO A 298 -34.31 -14.65 12.37
CA PRO A 298 -33.50 -14.92 11.19
C PRO A 298 -32.42 -15.94 11.58
N VAL A 299 -32.47 -17.10 10.93
CA VAL A 299 -31.63 -18.25 11.29
C VAL A 299 -30.17 -17.81 11.24
N GLN A 300 -29.46 -18.07 12.34
CA GLN A 300 -28.00 -17.99 12.40
C GLN A 300 -27.45 -18.78 11.21
N ARG A 301 -26.83 -18.12 10.23
CA ARG A 301 -25.69 -18.79 9.62
C ARG A 301 -24.71 -18.89 10.76
N GLU A 302 -24.45 -20.11 11.25
CA GLU A 302 -23.44 -20.34 12.28
C GLU A 302 -22.12 -19.77 11.75
N ASN A 303 -21.83 -18.53 12.10
CA ASN A 303 -20.47 -18.05 12.12
C ASN A 303 -19.90 -18.59 13.44
N PRO A 304 -18.88 -19.46 13.43
CA PRO A 304 -18.26 -19.99 14.65
C PRO A 304 -17.86 -18.89 15.65
N GLN A 305 -17.70 -17.65 15.17
CA GLN A 305 -17.28 -16.48 15.92
C GLN A 305 -18.44 -15.75 16.62
N ASP A 306 -19.70 -15.95 16.23
CA ASP A 306 -20.87 -15.31 16.86
C ASP A 306 -21.13 -15.87 18.27
N ALA A 307 -20.71 -17.12 18.53
CA ALA A 307 -20.79 -17.77 19.83
C ALA A 307 -19.90 -17.09 20.90
N GLU A 308 -18.80 -16.44 20.51
CA GLU A 308 -17.96 -15.67 21.46
C GLU A 308 -18.52 -14.28 21.74
N ILE A 309 -19.18 -13.65 20.76
CA ILE A 309 -19.84 -12.35 20.95
C ILE A 309 -21.03 -12.48 21.91
N LEU A 310 -21.81 -13.57 21.82
CA LEU A 310 -22.91 -13.86 22.73
C LEU A 310 -22.45 -14.09 24.19
N LYS A 311 -21.20 -14.50 24.41
CA LYS A 311 -20.62 -14.61 25.76
C LYS A 311 -20.23 -13.26 26.37
N LEU A 312 -19.92 -12.27 25.53
CA LEU A 312 -19.52 -10.92 25.96
C LEU A 312 -20.71 -9.97 26.20
N PHE A 313 -21.86 -10.27 25.60
CA PHE A 313 -23.10 -9.52 25.79
C PHE A 313 -24.20 -10.47 26.30
N PRO A 314 -24.25 -10.80 27.61
CA PRO A 314 -25.32 -11.61 28.14
C PRO A 314 -26.64 -10.89 27.91
N ILE A 315 -27.46 -11.44 27.02
CA ILE A 315 -28.84 -11.02 26.83
C ILE A 315 -29.56 -11.35 28.14
N ILE A 316 -29.76 -10.34 28.98
CA ILE A 316 -30.56 -10.48 30.20
C ILE A 316 -32.02 -10.61 29.76
N PHE A 317 -32.50 -11.84 29.63
CA PHE A 317 -33.93 -12.10 29.68
C PHE A 317 -34.38 -11.88 31.14
N LYS A 318 -34.96 -10.71 31.42
CA LYS A 318 -35.84 -10.58 32.58
C LYS A 318 -37.17 -11.20 32.18
N GLY A 319 -37.42 -12.40 32.70
CA GLY A 319 -38.76 -13.00 32.73
C GLY A 319 -39.68 -12.26 33.67
#